data_AF-A0A2T4CV69-F1
#
_entry.id   AF-A0A2T4CV69-F1
#
_cell.length_a   1.000
_cell.length_b   1.000
_cell.length_c   1.000
_cell.angle_alpha   90.00
_cell.angle_beta   90.00
_cell.angle_gamma   90.00
#
_symmetry.space_group_name_H-M   'P 1'
#
loop_
_entity.id
_entity.type
_entity.pdbx_description
1 polymer ?
#
loop_
_entity_poly.entity_id
_entity_poly.type
_entity_poly.pdbx_seq_one_letter_code
_entity_poly.pdbx_strand_id
1 'polypeptide(L)'
;IEGAAELTATALLIGFARSIAMILEQGQVLDTVIYYLSMPVEALGGHFGAVAMLVIQSMLNFFIPSGSGQAFVTMPIMVPIADAAGIGRQVAVMAFQMGDGLMNMIVPTNPVLMGILGLAGVPYERWFKFVAPLMLKLLAACAVALLIAVSIGY
;
A
#
# COMPACT_ATOMS: atom_id res chain seq x y z
N ILE A 1 15.23 -25.67 -17.66
CA ILE A 1 14.81 -26.06 -16.29
C ILE A 1 15.23 -25.01 -15.27
N GLU A 2 16.40 -24.38 -15.43
CA GLU A 2 16.88 -23.29 -14.55
C GLU A 2 15.88 -22.15 -14.35
N GLY A 3 15.29 -21.59 -15.40
CA GLY A 3 14.29 -20.51 -15.24
C GLY A 3 13.03 -20.94 -14.49
N ALA A 4 12.62 -22.22 -14.58
CA ALA A 4 11.50 -22.73 -13.79
C ALA A 4 11.90 -22.95 -12.31
N ALA A 5 13.16 -23.34 -12.06
CA ALA A 5 13.69 -23.49 -10.72
C ALA A 5 13.76 -22.15 -9.98
N GLU A 6 14.17 -21.06 -10.65
CA GLU A 6 14.17 -19.70 -10.07
C GLU A 6 12.75 -19.22 -9.72
N LEU A 7 11.78 -19.52 -10.58
CA LEU A 7 10.38 -19.17 -10.35
C LEU A 7 9.69 -20.04 -9.30
N THR A 8 10.26 -21.18 -8.92
CA THR A 8 9.65 -22.10 -7.95
C THR A 8 9.60 -21.49 -6.54
N ALA A 9 10.67 -20.81 -6.12
CA ALA A 9 10.68 -20.09 -4.84
C ALA A 9 9.65 -18.95 -4.82
N THR A 10 9.57 -18.18 -5.91
CA THR A 10 8.58 -17.11 -6.08
C THR A 10 7.14 -17.66 -6.08
N ALA A 11 6.89 -18.77 -6.77
CA ALA A 11 5.59 -19.42 -6.81
C ALA A 11 5.15 -19.95 -5.44
N LEU A 12 6.06 -20.52 -4.66
CA LEU A 12 5.81 -20.95 -3.28
C LEU A 12 5.48 -19.76 -2.36
N LEU A 13 6.22 -18.65 -2.48
CA LEU A 13 5.94 -17.42 -1.75
C LEU A 13 4.57 -16.83 -2.14
N ILE A 14 4.23 -16.80 -3.43
CA ILE A 14 2.91 -16.37 -3.90
C ILE A 14 1.81 -17.28 -3.34
N GLY A 15 2.01 -18.60 -3.32
CA GLY A 15 1.07 -19.56 -2.74
C GLY A 15 0.86 -19.38 -1.24
N PHE A 16 1.93 -19.07 -0.50
CA PHE A 16 1.86 -18.79 0.94
C PHE A 16 1.14 -17.47 1.22
N ALA A 17 1.50 -16.41 0.48
CA ALA A 17 0.82 -15.11 0.56
C ALA A 17 -0.67 -15.22 0.23
N ARG A 18 -1.02 -16.00 -0.80
CA ARG A 18 -2.40 -16.28 -1.19
C ARG A 18 -3.16 -17.04 -0.08
N SER A 19 -2.50 -17.97 0.60
CA SER A 19 -3.07 -18.70 1.74
C SER A 19 -3.37 -17.78 2.93
N ILE A 20 -2.46 -16.84 3.26
CA ILE A 20 -2.71 -15.83 4.32
C ILE A 20 -3.90 -14.94 3.94
N ALA A 21 -3.94 -14.45 2.70
CA ALA A 21 -5.07 -13.66 2.21
C ALA A 21 -6.39 -14.45 2.26
N MET A 22 -6.37 -15.72 1.86
CA MET A 22 -7.54 -16.60 1.89
C MET A 22 -8.03 -16.86 3.32
N ILE A 23 -7.12 -17.02 4.29
CA ILE A 23 -7.47 -17.18 5.71
C ILE A 23 -8.10 -15.89 6.26
N LEU A 24 -7.57 -14.72 5.89
CA LEU A 24 -8.14 -13.43 6.31
C LEU A 24 -9.51 -13.17 5.68
N GLU A 25 -9.74 -13.66 4.45
CA GLU A 25 -11.01 -13.59 3.72
C GLU A 25 -12.04 -14.53 4.35
N GLN A 26 -11.67 -15.81 4.53
CA GLN A 26 -12.52 -16.81 5.19
C GLN A 26 -12.78 -16.51 6.66
N GLY A 27 -11.85 -15.83 7.33
CA GLY A 27 -11.96 -15.39 8.72
C GLY A 27 -12.86 -14.18 8.93
N GLN A 28 -13.45 -13.59 7.87
CA GLN A 28 -14.27 -12.37 7.90
C GLN A 28 -13.61 -11.14 8.56
N VAL A 29 -12.28 -11.15 8.69
CA VAL A 29 -11.50 -10.03 9.24
C VAL A 29 -11.34 -8.94 8.19
N LEU A 30 -11.19 -9.35 6.93
CA LEU A 30 -11.10 -8.41 5.82
C LEU A 30 -12.35 -7.54 5.76
N ASP A 31 -13.56 -8.12 5.79
CA ASP A 31 -14.81 -7.36 5.70
C ASP A 31 -14.93 -6.25 6.76
N THR A 32 -14.48 -6.51 7.98
CA THR A 32 -14.51 -5.50 9.06
C THR A 32 -13.48 -4.40 8.85
N VAL A 33 -12.24 -4.76 8.50
CA VAL A 33 -11.18 -3.80 8.21
C VAL A 33 -11.55 -2.94 6.99
N ILE A 34 -12.11 -3.56 5.96
CA ILE A 34 -12.62 -2.91 4.76
C ILE A 34 -13.71 -1.90 5.09
N TYR A 35 -14.71 -2.30 5.87
CA TYR A 35 -15.84 -1.45 6.24
C TYR A 35 -15.37 -0.19 6.98
N TYR A 36 -14.44 -0.32 7.93
CA TYR A 36 -13.91 0.84 8.63
C TYR A 36 -12.98 1.71 7.76
N LEU A 37 -12.28 1.12 6.80
CA LEU A 37 -11.41 1.86 5.87
C LEU A 37 -12.19 2.52 4.72
N SER A 38 -13.40 2.06 4.39
CA SER A 38 -14.24 2.67 3.34
C SER A 38 -15.00 3.90 3.82
N MET A 39 -15.43 3.93 5.08
CA MET A 39 -16.18 5.05 5.68
C MET A 39 -15.54 6.45 5.46
N PRO A 40 -14.22 6.64 5.66
CA PRO A 40 -13.58 7.94 5.43
C PRO A 40 -13.62 8.34 3.96
N VAL A 41 -13.45 7.38 3.04
CA VAL A 41 -13.37 7.66 1.60
C VAL A 41 -14.73 8.09 1.06
N GLU A 42 -15.81 7.44 1.50
CA GLU A 42 -17.18 7.80 1.13
C GLU A 42 -17.60 9.16 1.72
N ALA A 43 -17.22 9.45 2.97
CA ALA A 43 -17.60 10.68 3.65
C ALA A 43 -16.88 11.94 3.15
N LEU A 44 -15.67 11.79 2.58
CA LEU A 44 -14.78 12.90 2.23
C LEU A 44 -14.92 13.39 0.78
N GLY A 45 -15.70 12.70 -0.06
CA GLY A 45 -15.88 13.01 -1.49
C GLY A 45 -14.64 12.76 -2.35
N GLY A 46 -14.75 12.85 -3.67
CA GLY A 46 -13.72 12.33 -4.58
C GLY A 46 -12.28 12.85 -4.37
N HIS A 47 -12.11 14.12 -4.01
CA HIS A 47 -10.79 14.74 -3.83
C HIS A 47 -10.08 14.24 -2.56
N PHE A 48 -10.73 14.40 -1.40
CA PHE A 48 -10.16 13.96 -0.13
C PHE A 48 -10.25 12.44 0.05
N GLY A 49 -11.17 11.78 -0.63
CA GLY A 49 -11.24 10.33 -0.75
C GLY A 49 -9.97 9.75 -1.38
N ALA A 50 -9.46 10.32 -2.48
CA ALA A 50 -8.21 9.86 -3.08
C ALA A 50 -7.01 9.99 -2.12
N VAL A 51 -6.94 11.07 -1.34
CA VAL A 51 -5.90 11.25 -0.31
C VAL A 51 -6.09 10.28 0.85
N ALA A 52 -7.33 10.00 1.27
CA ALA A 52 -7.61 8.98 2.28
C ALA A 52 -7.15 7.59 1.79
N MET A 53 -7.35 7.26 0.52
CA MET A 53 -6.84 6.01 -0.07
C MET A 53 -5.32 5.92 0.01
N LEU A 54 -4.58 7.01 -0.23
CA LEU A 54 -3.13 7.04 -0.04
C LEU A 54 -2.74 6.71 1.41
N VAL A 55 -3.40 7.35 2.38
CA VAL A 55 -3.12 7.13 3.82
C VAL A 55 -3.42 5.69 4.21
N ILE A 56 -4.56 5.15 3.78
CA ILE A 56 -4.96 3.77 4.04
C ILE A 56 -3.91 2.80 3.49
N GLN A 57 -3.49 3.00 2.24
CA GLN A 57 -2.49 2.14 1.59
C GLN A 57 -1.13 2.25 2.27
N SER A 58 -0.72 3.45 2.67
CA SER A 58 0.49 3.64 3.47
C SER A 58 0.43 2.94 4.83
N MET A 59 -0.71 2.95 5.52
CA MET A 59 -0.88 2.24 6.79
C MET A 59 -0.86 0.72 6.59
N LEU A 60 -1.54 0.22 5.54
CA LEU A 60 -1.57 -1.20 5.22
C LEU A 60 -0.19 -1.74 4.82
N ASN A 61 0.67 -0.91 4.21
CA ASN A 61 2.03 -1.28 3.87
C ASN A 61 2.87 -1.66 5.10
N PHE A 62 2.58 -1.09 6.27
CA PHE A 62 3.23 -1.50 7.52
C PHE A 62 3.01 -2.98 7.84
N PHE A 63 1.84 -3.53 7.50
CA PHE A 63 1.48 -4.92 7.75
C PHE A 63 1.82 -5.83 6.57
N ILE A 64 1.72 -5.30 5.35
CA ILE A 64 1.93 -6.04 4.10
C ILE A 64 2.96 -5.27 3.25
N PRO A 65 4.27 -5.28 3.61
CA PRO A 65 5.33 -4.59 2.88
C PRO A 65 5.71 -5.36 1.61
N SER A 66 4.72 -5.53 0.71
CA SER A 66 4.81 -6.24 -0.55
C SER A 66 3.81 -5.63 -1.52
N GLY A 67 4.28 -4.94 -2.55
CA GLY A 67 3.39 -4.28 -3.51
C GLY A 67 2.39 -5.24 -4.16
N SER A 68 2.83 -6.41 -4.62
CA SER A 68 1.92 -7.40 -5.21
C SER A 68 0.95 -8.01 -4.20
N GLY A 69 1.41 -8.35 -2.99
CA GLY A 69 0.55 -8.89 -1.93
C GLY A 69 -0.47 -7.87 -1.44
N GLN A 70 -0.06 -6.62 -1.27
CA GLN A 70 -0.93 -5.53 -0.86
C GLN A 70 -1.94 -5.18 -1.96
N ALA A 71 -1.53 -5.10 -3.23
CA ALA A 71 -2.46 -4.88 -4.33
C ALA A 71 -3.51 -5.99 -4.41
N PHE A 72 -3.07 -7.24 -4.25
CA PHE A 72 -3.93 -8.43 -4.29
C PHE A 72 -5.03 -8.35 -3.23
N VAL A 73 -4.68 -7.94 -2.01
CA VAL A 73 -5.62 -7.85 -0.90
C VAL A 73 -6.48 -6.60 -0.99
N THR A 74 -5.94 -5.45 -1.37
CA THR A 74 -6.60 -4.14 -1.20
C THR A 74 -7.35 -3.63 -2.42
N MET A 75 -6.89 -3.93 -3.64
CA MET A 75 -7.50 -3.37 -4.85
C MET A 75 -8.93 -3.86 -5.13
N PRO A 76 -9.30 -5.14 -4.88
CA PRO A 76 -10.68 -5.60 -5.04
C PRO A 76 -11.70 -4.82 -4.20
N ILE A 77 -11.24 -4.22 -3.11
CA ILE A 77 -12.03 -3.40 -2.18
C ILE A 77 -12.01 -1.95 -2.62
N MET A 78 -10.81 -1.46 -2.94
CA MET A 78 -10.58 -0.04 -3.12
C MET A 78 -11.12 0.48 -4.45
N VAL A 79 -11.27 -0.41 -5.44
CA VAL A 79 -11.91 -0.10 -6.73
C VAL A 79 -13.41 0.19 -6.56
N PRO A 80 -14.24 -0.67 -5.94
CA PRO A 80 -15.64 -0.35 -5.68
C PRO A 80 -15.86 0.94 -4.88
N ILE A 81 -15.01 1.21 -3.88
CA ILE A 81 -15.08 2.44 -3.08
C ILE A 81 -14.76 3.65 -3.96
N ALA A 82 -13.73 3.56 -4.81
CA ALA A 82 -13.39 4.61 -5.76
C ALA A 82 -14.57 4.89 -6.70
N ASP A 83 -15.18 3.84 -7.28
CA ASP A 83 -16.32 3.97 -8.17
C ASP A 83 -17.52 4.64 -7.47
N ALA A 84 -17.83 4.25 -6.23
CA ALA A 84 -18.92 4.83 -5.44
C ALA A 84 -18.66 6.30 -5.06
N ALA A 85 -17.39 6.67 -4.83
CA ALA A 85 -16.97 8.03 -4.51
C ALA A 85 -16.75 8.91 -5.76
N GLY A 86 -16.97 8.39 -6.97
CA GLY A 86 -16.73 9.11 -8.23
C GLY A 86 -15.24 9.36 -8.52
N ILE A 87 -14.36 8.53 -7.99
CA ILE A 87 -12.90 8.58 -8.16
C ILE A 87 -12.51 7.62 -9.29
N GLY A 88 -11.69 8.08 -10.23
CA GLY A 88 -11.16 7.23 -11.29
C GLY A 88 -10.39 6.04 -10.72
N ARG A 89 -10.59 4.83 -11.28
CA ARG A 89 -9.86 3.62 -10.86
C ARG A 89 -8.35 3.78 -11.01
N GLN A 90 -7.90 4.60 -11.96
CA GLN A 90 -6.53 4.98 -12.20
C GLN A 90 -5.96 5.77 -11.01
N VAL A 91 -6.75 6.69 -10.45
CA VAL A 91 -6.41 7.42 -9.22
C VAL A 91 -6.34 6.46 -8.04
N ALA A 92 -7.22 5.47 -7.95
CA ALA A 92 -7.15 4.42 -6.93
C ALA A 92 -5.82 3.63 -6.99
N VAL A 93 -5.42 3.21 -8.19
CA VAL A 93 -4.14 2.53 -8.43
C VAL A 93 -2.96 3.45 -8.13
N MET A 94 -3.05 4.73 -8.49
CA MET A 94 -2.01 5.73 -8.20
C MET A 94 -1.83 5.92 -6.69
N ALA A 95 -2.93 6.05 -5.94
CA ALA A 95 -2.90 6.16 -4.48
C ALA A 95 -2.26 4.92 -3.83
N PHE A 96 -2.58 3.72 -4.34
CA PHE A 96 -1.93 2.48 -3.93
C PHE A 96 -0.43 2.49 -4.20
N GLN A 97 0.01 2.78 -5.43
CA GLN A 97 1.43 2.75 -5.79
C GLN A 97 2.27 3.76 -5.00
N MET A 98 1.72 4.97 -4.79
CA MET A 98 2.37 6.00 -3.98
C MET A 98 2.44 5.58 -2.50
N GLY A 99 1.39 4.97 -1.99
CA GLY A 99 1.30 4.52 -0.60
C GLY A 99 2.26 3.38 -0.27
N ASP A 100 2.28 2.33 -1.11
CA ASP A 100 3.19 1.19 -0.99
C ASP A 100 4.65 1.59 -1.26
N GLY A 101 4.90 2.24 -2.40
CA GLY A 101 6.25 2.54 -2.86
C GLY A 101 7.05 3.39 -1.87
N LEU A 102 6.44 4.44 -1.31
CA LEU A 102 7.12 5.30 -0.34
C LEU A 102 7.31 4.62 1.01
N MET A 103 6.31 3.87 1.49
CA MET A 103 6.39 3.26 2.82
C MET A 103 7.46 2.18 2.94
N ASN A 104 7.83 1.55 1.83
CA ASN A 104 8.98 0.62 1.78
C ASN A 104 10.32 1.27 2.19
N MET A 105 10.43 2.60 2.24
CA MET A 105 11.63 3.30 2.72
C MET A 105 11.69 3.46 4.25
N ILE A 106 10.59 3.27 4.97
CA ILE A 106 10.50 3.57 6.40
C ILE A 106 9.98 2.40 7.24
N VAL A 107 9.17 1.52 6.67
CA VAL A 107 8.49 0.45 7.39
C VAL A 107 9.50 -0.61 7.87
N PRO A 108 9.60 -0.89 9.19
CA PRO A 108 10.59 -1.81 9.74
C PRO A 108 10.26 -3.28 9.47
N THR A 109 9.02 -3.59 9.06
CA THR A 109 8.60 -4.93 8.66
C THR A 109 9.07 -5.29 7.25
N ASN A 110 9.61 -4.32 6.48
CA ASN A 110 10.20 -4.58 5.17
C ASN A 110 11.58 -5.26 5.34
N PRO A 111 11.75 -6.53 4.90
CA PRO A 111 12.98 -7.28 5.11
C PRO A 111 14.16 -6.74 4.27
N VAL A 112 13.89 -6.12 3.12
CA VAL A 112 14.91 -5.53 2.25
C VAL A 112 15.52 -4.31 2.93
N LEU A 113 14.69 -3.42 3.47
CA LEU A 113 15.16 -2.24 4.21
C LEU A 113 16.03 -2.66 5.40
N MET A 114 15.54 -3.60 6.22
CA MET A 114 16.27 -4.07 7.40
C MET A 114 17.58 -4.77 7.02
N GLY A 115 17.61 -5.52 5.92
CA GLY A 115 18.82 -6.13 5.37
C GLY A 115 19.86 -5.09 4.94
N ILE A 116 19.45 -4.05 4.21
CA ILE A 116 20.34 -2.96 3.78
C ILE A 116 20.92 -2.21 5.00
N LEU A 117 20.09 -1.86 5.97
CA LEU A 117 20.53 -1.17 7.18
C LEU A 117 21.51 -2.00 8.01
N GLY A 118 21.27 -3.32 8.10
CA GLY A 118 22.18 -4.26 8.74
C GLY A 118 23.54 -4.32 8.06
N LEU A 119 23.57 -4.43 6.73
CA LEU A 119 24.82 -4.42 5.94
C LEU A 119 25.58 -3.09 6.04
N ALA A 120 24.84 -1.97 6.08
CA ALA A 120 25.41 -0.63 6.19
C ALA A 120 25.84 -0.27 7.63
N GLY A 121 25.52 -1.09 8.63
CA GLY A 121 25.79 -0.80 10.04
C GLY A 121 25.01 0.40 10.57
N VAL A 122 23.86 0.72 9.98
CA VAL A 122 23.03 1.88 10.36
C VAL A 122 21.88 1.42 11.26
N PRO A 123 21.78 1.91 12.51
CA PRO A 123 20.64 1.62 13.37
C PRO A 123 19.33 2.16 12.75
N TYR A 124 18.25 1.38 12.81
CA TYR A 124 16.94 1.77 12.27
C TYR A 124 16.45 3.11 12.82
N GLU A 125 16.62 3.39 14.12
CA GLU A 125 16.22 4.66 14.72
C GLU A 125 16.90 5.87 14.05
N ARG A 126 18.19 5.74 13.71
CA ARG A 126 18.94 6.78 13.01
C ARG A 126 18.42 6.96 11.58
N TRP A 127 18.14 5.87 10.89
CA TRP A 127 17.53 5.90 9.56
C TRP A 127 16.14 6.54 9.57
N PHE A 128 15.28 6.15 10.52
CA PHE A 128 13.94 6.70 10.68
C PHE A 128 13.97 8.22 10.86
N LYS A 129 14.79 8.72 11.78
CA LYS A 129 14.95 10.17 12.03
C LYS A 129 15.47 10.92 10.80
N PHE A 130 16.32 10.29 10.00
CA PHE A 130 16.86 10.85 8.76
C PHE A 130 15.80 10.91 7.64
N VAL A 131 15.05 9.82 7.44
CA VAL A 131 14.11 9.68 6.32
C VAL A 131 12.73 10.29 6.60
N ALA A 132 12.29 10.35 7.86
CA ALA A 132 10.98 10.90 8.26
C ALA A 132 10.67 12.30 7.70
N PRO A 133 11.55 13.32 7.76
CA PRO A 133 11.27 14.63 7.18
C PRO A 133 11.14 14.60 5.66
N LEU A 134 11.83 13.66 4.98
CA LEU A 134 11.68 13.46 3.53
C LEU A 134 10.34 12.79 3.23
N MET A 135 9.98 11.75 3.99
CA MET A 135 8.71 11.03 3.84
C MET A 135 7.50 11.95 3.95
N LEU A 136 7.49 12.87 4.93
CA LEU A 136 6.41 13.84 5.06
C LEU A 136 6.27 14.74 3.82
N LYS A 137 7.39 15.19 3.24
CA LYS A 137 7.37 16.02 2.02
C LYS A 137 6.89 15.22 0.81
N LEU A 138 7.32 13.97 0.68
CA LEU A 138 6.92 13.10 -0.43
C LEU A 138 5.45 12.70 -0.33
N LEU A 139 4.95 12.37 0.86
CA LEU A 139 3.53 12.09 1.08
C LEU A 139 2.66 13.31 0.81
N ALA A 140 3.10 14.51 1.21
CA ALA A 140 2.41 15.75 0.87
C ALA A 140 2.39 16.00 -0.65
N ALA A 141 3.50 15.75 -1.34
CA ALA A 141 3.56 15.85 -2.81
C ALA A 141 2.64 14.83 -3.50
N CYS A 142 2.56 13.60 -2.97
CA CYS A 142 1.63 12.58 -3.47
C CYS A 142 0.16 12.98 -3.26
N ALA A 143 -0.17 13.53 -2.09
CA ALA A 143 -1.51 14.05 -1.83
C ALA A 143 -1.89 15.16 -2.81
N VAL A 144 -0.99 16.11 -3.07
CA VAL A 144 -1.21 17.16 -4.08
C VAL A 144 -1.39 16.57 -5.48
N ALA A 145 -0.57 15.60 -5.86
CA ALA A 145 -0.68 14.94 -7.16
C ALA A 145 -2.02 14.21 -7.33
N LEU A 146 -2.53 13.55 -6.28
CA LEU A 146 -3.83 12.89 -6.29
C LEU A 146 -4.98 13.88 -6.38
N LEU A 147 -4.90 15.01 -5.66
CA LEU A 147 -5.89 16.09 -5.78
C LEU A 147 -5.96 16.61 -7.23
N ILE A 148 -4.81 16.85 -7.85
CA ILE A 148 -4.73 17.28 -9.25
C ILE A 148 -5.33 16.20 -10.17
N ALA A 149 -4.98 14.92 -9.97
CA ALA A 149 -5.48 13.82 -10.78
C ALA A 149 -7.01 13.73 -10.76
N VAL A 150 -7.63 13.88 -9.57
CA VAL A 150 -9.09 13.94 -9.43
C VAL A 150 -9.66 15.18 -10.14
N SER A 151 -9.04 16.36 -9.98
CA SER A 151 -9.54 17.60 -10.59
C SER A 151 -9.52 17.60 -12.12
N ILE A 152 -8.58 16.88 -12.75
CA ILE A 152 -8.48 16.77 -14.22
C ILE A 152 -9.28 15.59 -14.79
N GLY A 153 -9.92 14.78 -13.95
CA GLY A 153 -10.69 13.61 -14.37
C GLY A 153 -9.84 12.49 -14.96
N TYR A 154 -8.63 12.29 -14.44
CA TYR A 154 -7.75 11.17 -14.78
C TYR A 154 -8.35 9.82 -14.36
#